data_AF-A0A170UX81-F1
#
_entry.id   AF-A0A170UX81-F1
#
_cell.length_a   1.000
_cell.length_b   1.000
_cell.length_c   1.000
_cell.angle_alpha   90.00
_cell.angle_beta   90.00
_cell.angle_gamma   90.00
#
_symmetry.space_group_name_H-M   'P 1'
#
loop_
_entity.id
_entity.type
_entity.pdbx_description
1 polymer ?
#
loop_
_entity_poly.entity_id
_entity_poly.type
_entity_poly.pdbx_seq_one_letter_code
_entity_poly.pdbx_strand_id
1 'polypeptide(L)'
;LTFRLKRDIGETAPPTWPATLLQSLAKYVFHSGNTVCAGDHVSWHSALDGSESLIEHMLLDIDPQLGAVRTPCGTVDFIQIIGVCHQEMRAAQRWNGMGVLDLLKRIPNGGCGGLWLVTDMRRGESLFQLDPNASRLVDEGIETNGSNLSGVTANCSWSENIENG
;
A
#
# COMPACT_ATOMS: atom_id res chain seq x y z
N LEU A 1 5.02 -8.32 11.55
CA LEU A 1 4.88 -7.00 10.90
C LEU A 1 6.13 -6.17 11.18
N THR A 2 6.59 -5.40 10.20
CA THR A 2 7.71 -4.46 10.31
C THR A 2 7.30 -3.12 9.68
N PHE A 3 8.02 -2.05 10.01
CA PHE A 3 7.76 -0.72 9.44
C PHE A 3 9.07 0.07 9.36
N ARG A 4 9.29 0.74 8.23
CA ARG A 4 10.47 1.59 7.99
C ARG A 4 10.00 3.03 7.85
N LEU A 5 10.29 3.83 8.87
CA LEU A 5 9.98 5.26 8.87
C LEU A 5 11.25 6.05 8.56
N LYS A 6 11.16 6.99 7.63
CA LYS A 6 12.22 7.96 7.39
C LYS A 6 12.41 8.82 8.64
N ARG A 7 13.63 8.89 9.13
CA ARG A 7 13.99 9.74 10.28
C ARG A 7 13.94 11.21 9.88
N ASP A 8 13.28 12.01 10.71
CA ASP A 8 13.23 13.46 10.57
C ASP A 8 14.51 14.12 11.09
N ILE A 9 14.80 15.32 10.57
CA ILE A 9 15.94 16.12 11.04
C ILE A 9 15.71 16.50 12.50
N GLY A 10 16.68 16.20 13.35
CA GLY A 10 16.64 16.53 14.78
C GLY A 10 16.01 15.44 15.66
N GLU A 11 15.42 14.38 15.10
CA GLU A 11 14.97 13.23 15.90
C GLU A 11 16.18 12.52 16.52
N THR A 12 16.20 12.38 17.84
CA THR A 12 17.27 11.65 18.57
C THR A 12 16.87 10.22 18.95
N ALA A 13 15.59 9.88 18.82
CA ALA A 13 15.00 8.59 19.15
C ALA A 13 13.86 8.26 18.18
N PRO A 14 13.53 6.98 17.97
CA PRO A 14 12.42 6.61 17.11
C PRO A 14 11.08 7.05 17.73
N PRO A 15 10.14 7.57 16.93
CA PRO A 15 8.80 7.89 17.41
C PRO A 15 8.03 6.62 17.78
N THR A 16 7.07 6.74 18.70
CA THR A 16 6.33 5.60 19.25
C THR A 16 5.03 5.28 18.51
N TRP A 17 4.48 6.22 17.74
CA TRP A 17 3.22 6.04 17.01
C TRP A 17 3.19 4.82 16.07
N PRO A 18 4.30 4.39 15.41
CA PRO A 18 4.25 3.20 14.57
C PRO A 18 3.90 1.93 15.35
N ALA A 19 4.27 1.86 16.64
CA ALA A 19 3.88 0.74 17.50
C ALA A 19 2.35 0.67 17.68
N THR A 20 1.69 1.82 17.82
CA THR A 20 0.23 1.91 17.93
C THR A 20 -0.46 1.50 16.62
N LEU A 21 0.09 1.90 15.47
CA LEU A 21 -0.39 1.47 14.15
C LEU A 21 -0.29 -0.06 14.01
N LEU A 22 0.88 -0.63 14.32
CA LEU A 22 1.12 -2.07 14.29
C LEU A 22 0.18 -2.85 15.22
N GLN A 23 -0.08 -2.33 16.41
CA GLN A 23 -1.03 -2.94 17.35
C GLN A 23 -2.45 -2.94 16.80
N SER A 24 -2.85 -1.88 16.11
CA SER A 24 -4.20 -1.76 15.55
C SER A 24 -4.40 -2.74 14.39
N LEU A 25 -3.39 -2.91 13.53
CA LEU A 25 -3.40 -3.95 12.49
C LEU A 25 -3.38 -5.36 13.07
N ALA A 26 -2.58 -5.62 14.10
CA ALA A 26 -2.56 -6.91 14.78
C ALA A 26 -3.95 -7.23 15.33
N LYS A 27 -4.61 -6.27 16.01
CA LYS A 27 -5.99 -6.44 16.47
C LYS A 27 -6.92 -6.81 15.31
N TYR A 28 -6.87 -6.11 14.18
CA TYR A 28 -7.70 -6.45 13.02
C TYR A 28 -7.49 -7.90 12.56
N VAL A 29 -6.24 -8.35 12.41
CA VAL A 29 -5.90 -9.73 12.03
C VAL A 29 -6.47 -10.74 13.02
N PHE A 30 -6.31 -10.50 14.33
CA PHE A 30 -6.83 -11.38 15.37
C PHE A 30 -8.37 -11.44 15.41
N HIS A 31 -9.06 -10.31 15.20
CA HIS A 31 -10.53 -10.27 15.26
C HIS A 31 -11.20 -10.83 13.99
N SER A 32 -10.60 -10.58 12.82
CA SER A 32 -11.16 -11.03 11.54
C SER A 32 -10.77 -12.46 11.18
N GLY A 33 -9.65 -12.96 11.71
CA GLY A 33 -9.03 -14.21 11.27
C GLY A 33 -8.34 -14.11 9.91
N ASN A 34 -8.35 -12.94 9.27
CA ASN A 34 -7.72 -12.73 7.97
C ASN A 34 -6.21 -12.57 8.14
N THR A 35 -5.45 -13.42 7.47
CA THR A 35 -3.98 -13.29 7.41
C THR A 35 -3.61 -12.22 6.40
N VAL A 36 -2.54 -11.47 6.68
CA VAL A 36 -1.97 -10.49 5.77
C VAL A 36 -0.83 -11.10 4.96
N CYS A 37 -0.82 -10.81 3.66
CA CYS A 37 0.12 -11.33 2.68
C CYS A 37 0.82 -10.18 1.93
N ALA A 38 1.93 -10.49 1.25
CA ALA A 38 2.56 -9.55 0.34
C ALA A 38 1.62 -9.25 -0.85
N GLY A 39 1.53 -7.98 -1.22
CA GLY A 39 0.60 -7.48 -2.23
C GLY A 39 -0.77 -7.06 -1.69
N ASP A 40 -1.08 -7.34 -0.42
CA ASP A 40 -2.30 -6.87 0.21
C ASP A 40 -2.27 -5.35 0.45
N HIS A 41 -3.46 -4.79 0.57
CA HIS A 41 -3.67 -3.38 0.84
C HIS A 41 -4.59 -3.18 2.03
N VAL A 42 -4.36 -2.11 2.80
CA VAL A 42 -5.20 -1.73 3.93
C VAL A 42 -5.65 -0.28 3.79
N SER A 43 -6.95 -0.11 3.60
CA SER A 43 -7.59 1.21 3.55
C SER A 43 -7.69 1.79 4.96
N TRP A 44 -6.82 2.75 5.30
CA TRP A 44 -6.78 3.35 6.63
C TRP A 44 -7.55 4.68 6.76
N HIS A 45 -7.64 5.45 5.67
CA HIS A 45 -8.50 6.65 5.54
C HIS A 45 -8.17 7.79 6.53
N SER A 46 -6.94 7.81 7.03
CA SER A 46 -6.40 8.88 7.88
C SER A 46 -4.88 8.85 7.83
N ALA A 47 -4.21 9.97 8.10
CA ALA A 47 -2.75 9.98 8.17
C ALA A 47 -2.25 8.95 9.21
N LEU A 48 -1.26 8.14 8.84
CA LEU A 48 -0.81 7.02 9.69
C LEU A 48 -0.24 7.46 11.05
N ASP A 49 0.27 8.69 11.13
CA ASP A 49 0.82 9.31 12.34
C ASP A 49 -0.18 10.25 13.05
N GLY A 50 -1.41 10.37 12.55
CA GLY A 50 -2.42 11.28 13.06
C GLY A 50 -2.21 12.75 12.71
N SER A 51 -1.32 13.06 11.76
CA SER A 51 -1.09 14.40 11.23
C SER A 51 -2.01 14.71 10.03
N GLU A 52 -1.66 15.72 9.23
CA GLU A 52 -2.30 16.06 7.95
C GLU A 52 -1.47 15.54 6.75
N SER A 53 -0.75 14.43 6.93
CA SER A 53 0.06 13.80 5.88
C SER A 53 -0.81 13.23 4.76
N LEU A 54 -0.29 13.27 3.52
CA LEU A 54 -0.90 12.56 2.38
C LEU A 54 -0.80 11.03 2.48
N ILE A 55 -0.02 10.51 3.43
CA ILE A 55 0.19 9.08 3.62
C ILE A 55 -0.91 8.53 4.53
N GLU A 56 -1.97 8.02 3.90
CA GLU A 56 -3.24 7.69 4.56
C GLU A 56 -3.66 6.23 4.42
N HIS A 57 -2.86 5.41 3.73
CA HIS A 57 -3.17 4.01 3.44
C HIS A 57 -1.89 3.17 3.49
N MET A 58 -2.04 1.85 3.41
CA MET A 58 -0.92 0.92 3.50
C MET A 58 -0.95 -0.13 2.41
N LEU A 59 0.21 -0.43 1.84
CA LEU A 59 0.50 -1.66 1.10
C LEU A 59 1.40 -2.55 1.94
N LEU A 60 1.35 -3.85 1.69
CA LEU A 60 2.11 -4.86 2.41
C LEU A 60 3.08 -5.57 1.45
N ASP A 61 4.34 -5.70 1.85
CA ASP A 61 5.36 -6.44 1.10
C ASP A 61 6.23 -7.26 2.07
N ILE A 62 7.01 -8.21 1.57
CA ILE A 62 8.00 -8.92 2.36
C ILE A 62 9.09 -7.94 2.80
N ASP A 63 9.51 -8.00 4.06
CA ASP A 63 10.62 -7.19 4.55
C ASP A 63 11.90 -7.54 3.77
N PRO A 64 12.54 -6.56 3.11
CA PRO A 64 13.65 -6.82 2.20
C PRO A 64 14.93 -7.29 2.91
N GLN A 65 15.00 -7.27 4.25
CA GLN A 65 16.21 -7.61 5.00
C GLN A 65 16.06 -8.78 5.96
N LEU A 66 14.88 -9.01 6.54
CA LEU A 66 14.75 -9.94 7.67
C LEU A 66 14.62 -11.41 7.26
N GLY A 67 14.12 -11.71 6.06
CA GLY A 67 13.96 -13.07 5.55
C GLY A 67 13.07 -13.98 6.42
N ALA A 68 12.74 -15.17 5.93
CA ALA A 68 11.95 -16.13 6.69
C ALA A 68 12.77 -16.79 7.80
N VAL A 69 12.22 -16.90 9.02
CA VAL A 69 12.88 -17.56 10.15
C VAL A 69 12.14 -18.84 10.53
N ARG A 70 12.86 -19.96 10.61
CA ARG A 70 12.30 -21.23 11.09
C ARG A 70 12.34 -21.28 12.62
N THR A 71 11.21 -21.63 13.23
CA THR A 71 11.06 -21.83 14.67
C THR A 71 10.51 -23.24 14.95
N PRO A 72 10.58 -23.74 16.20
CA PRO A 72 9.94 -25.00 16.57
C PRO A 72 8.41 -25.01 16.34
N CYS A 73 7.77 -23.86 16.28
CA CYS A 73 6.32 -23.71 16.09
C CYS A 73 5.92 -23.42 14.63
N GLY A 74 6.88 -23.42 13.70
CA GLY A 74 6.64 -23.11 12.28
C GLY A 74 7.55 -22.01 11.74
N THR A 75 7.29 -21.60 10.50
CA THR A 75 8.01 -20.52 9.82
C THR A 75 7.37 -19.17 10.14
N VAL A 76 8.19 -18.17 10.36
CA VAL A 76 7.78 -16.78 10.57
C VAL A 76 8.32 -15.93 9.42
N ASP A 77 7.41 -15.34 8.66
CA ASP A 77 7.72 -14.32 7.66
C ASP A 77 7.52 -12.91 8.23
N PHE A 78 8.30 -11.96 7.74
CA PHE A 78 8.20 -10.56 8.13
C PHE A 78 7.55 -9.76 7.01
N ILE A 79 6.32 -9.31 7.25
CA ILE A 79 5.59 -8.42 6.35
C ILE A 79 5.84 -6.97 6.76
N GLN A 80 6.44 -6.19 5.88
CA GLN A 80 6.63 -4.76 6.00
C GLN A 80 5.36 -4.01 5.60
N ILE A 81 5.03 -2.98 6.36
CA ILE A 81 4.01 -1.99 6.01
C ILE A 81 4.66 -0.85 5.26
N ILE A 82 4.03 -0.42 4.17
CA ILE A 82 4.45 0.68 3.31
C ILE A 82 3.33 1.70 3.26
N GLY A 83 3.58 2.90 3.76
CA GLY A 83 2.62 4.00 3.70
C GLY A 83 2.49 4.54 2.29
N VAL A 84 1.26 4.65 1.81
CA VAL A 84 0.92 5.14 0.47
C VAL A 84 -0.17 6.20 0.52
N CYS A 85 -0.24 7.04 -0.51
CA CYS A 85 -1.29 8.04 -0.64
C CYS A 85 -2.58 7.46 -1.24
N HIS A 86 -3.66 8.24 -1.24
CA HIS A 86 -4.96 7.82 -1.78
C HIS A 86 -4.89 7.37 -3.26
N GLN A 87 -4.12 8.07 -4.08
CA GLN A 87 -4.02 7.75 -5.51
C GLN A 87 -3.31 6.41 -5.75
N GLU A 88 -2.23 6.16 -5.01
CA GLU A 88 -1.46 4.91 -5.06
C GLU A 88 -2.30 3.73 -4.55
N MET A 89 -3.07 3.95 -3.48
CA MET A 89 -4.01 2.98 -2.96
C MET A 89 -5.06 2.59 -4.02
N ARG A 90 -5.67 3.57 -4.70
CA ARG A 90 -6.61 3.30 -5.79
C ARG A 90 -5.96 2.53 -6.94
N ALA A 91 -4.72 2.83 -7.27
CA ALA A 91 -3.98 2.11 -8.30
C ALA A 91 -3.79 0.64 -7.93
N ALA A 92 -3.45 0.35 -6.67
CA ALA A 92 -3.27 -1.01 -6.18
C ALA A 92 -4.58 -1.80 -6.20
N GLN A 93 -5.71 -1.14 -5.90
CA GLN A 93 -7.05 -1.74 -5.99
C GLN A 93 -7.47 -2.00 -7.44
N ARG A 94 -7.14 -1.11 -8.38
CA ARG A 94 -7.49 -1.24 -9.80
C ARG A 94 -6.60 -2.24 -10.54
N TRP A 95 -5.32 -2.33 -10.18
CA TRP A 95 -4.37 -3.24 -10.80
C TRP A 95 -4.06 -4.40 -9.87
N ASN A 96 -2.98 -4.30 -9.10
CA ASN A 96 -2.64 -5.16 -7.98
C ASN A 96 -1.59 -4.47 -7.10
N GLY A 97 -1.46 -4.87 -5.83
CA GLY A 97 -0.52 -4.26 -4.90
C GLY A 97 0.95 -4.45 -5.29
N MET A 98 1.31 -5.64 -5.81
CA MET A 98 2.70 -5.95 -6.20
C MET A 98 3.21 -5.04 -7.31
N GLY A 99 2.39 -4.80 -8.33
CA GLY A 99 2.70 -3.91 -9.43
C GLY A 99 2.94 -2.48 -8.97
N VAL A 100 2.10 -1.97 -8.06
CA VAL A 100 2.29 -0.63 -7.49
C VAL A 100 3.53 -0.57 -6.62
N LEU A 101 3.81 -1.58 -5.79
CA LEU A 101 5.03 -1.66 -4.99
C LEU A 101 6.28 -1.60 -5.88
N ASP A 102 6.28 -2.29 -7.03
CA ASP A 102 7.38 -2.25 -7.98
C ASP A 102 7.56 -0.87 -8.64
N LEU A 103 6.46 -0.14 -8.89
CA LEU A 103 6.55 1.23 -9.37
C LEU A 103 7.13 2.17 -8.30
N LEU A 104 6.70 2.06 -7.04
CA LEU A 104 7.25 2.85 -5.93
C LEU A 104 8.77 2.64 -5.77
N LYS A 105 9.25 1.40 -5.91
CA LYS A 105 10.68 1.05 -5.85
C LYS A 105 11.52 1.74 -6.95
N ARG A 106 10.92 2.02 -8.11
CA ARG A 106 11.61 2.56 -9.30
C ARG A 106 11.71 4.08 -9.34
N ILE A 107 11.02 4.79 -8.44
CA ILE A 107 11.03 6.25 -8.44
C ILE A 107 12.45 6.79 -8.19
N PRO A 108 12.96 7.69 -9.06
CA PRO A 108 14.29 8.27 -8.93
C PRO A 108 14.53 8.89 -7.55
N ASN A 109 15.79 8.82 -7.09
CA ASN A 109 16.23 9.35 -5.80
C ASN A 109 15.46 8.80 -4.57
N GLY A 110 14.70 7.72 -4.73
CA GLY A 110 13.91 7.13 -3.65
C GLY A 110 12.73 8.00 -3.21
N GLY A 111 12.16 8.82 -4.10
CA GLY A 111 11.03 9.71 -3.81
C GLY A 111 9.80 8.99 -3.22
N CYS A 112 9.66 7.68 -3.48
CA CYS A 112 8.62 6.82 -2.91
C CYS A 112 9.17 5.70 -2.00
N GLY A 113 10.30 5.94 -1.33
CA GLY A 113 10.89 5.00 -0.36
C GLY A 113 11.99 4.08 -0.91
N GLY A 114 12.17 4.06 -2.24
CA GLY A 114 13.24 3.32 -2.91
C GLY A 114 13.17 1.80 -2.73
N LEU A 115 14.30 1.10 -2.91
CA LEU A 115 14.35 -0.37 -2.86
C LEU A 115 13.92 -0.97 -1.51
N TRP A 116 14.01 -0.20 -0.43
CA TRP A 116 13.60 -0.62 0.91
C TRP A 116 12.19 -0.14 1.29
N LEU A 117 11.52 0.59 0.40
CA LEU A 117 10.17 1.10 0.58
C LEU A 117 10.00 1.82 1.93
N VAL A 118 10.95 2.70 2.25
CA VAL A 118 10.92 3.52 3.47
C VAL A 118 9.78 4.53 3.36
N THR A 119 8.88 4.54 4.34
CA THR A 119 7.76 5.47 4.39
C THR A 119 8.25 6.84 4.87
N ASP A 120 7.95 7.88 4.08
CA ASP A 120 8.18 9.28 4.44
C ASP A 120 6.84 9.98 4.65
N MET A 121 6.49 10.29 5.90
CA MET A 121 5.24 10.98 6.25
C MET A 121 5.22 12.44 5.78
N ARG A 122 6.37 13.01 5.41
CA ARG A 122 6.48 14.38 4.87
C ARG A 122 6.37 14.42 3.34
N ARG A 123 6.19 13.27 2.68
CA ARG A 123 6.06 13.19 1.22
C ARG A 123 4.78 13.91 0.75
N GLY A 124 4.98 14.96 -0.03
CA GLY A 124 3.89 15.81 -0.56
C GLY A 124 3.44 15.47 -1.98
N GLU A 125 4.03 14.47 -2.62
CA GLU A 125 3.76 14.10 -4.01
C GLU A 125 3.49 12.59 -4.13
N SER A 126 2.51 12.22 -4.95
CA SER A 126 2.20 10.83 -5.26
C SER A 126 3.14 10.24 -6.32
N LEU A 127 3.12 8.92 -6.45
CA LEU A 127 3.74 8.17 -7.55
C LEU A 127 3.46 8.80 -8.93
N PHE A 128 2.23 9.24 -9.17
CA PHE A 128 1.79 9.79 -10.47
C PHE A 128 2.30 11.21 -10.74
N GLN A 129 2.62 11.95 -9.69
CA GLN A 129 3.25 13.27 -9.81
C GLN A 129 4.77 13.14 -10.02
N LEU A 130 5.37 12.13 -9.39
CA LEU A 130 6.80 11.88 -9.44
C LEU A 130 7.26 11.13 -10.70
N ASP A 131 6.41 10.28 -11.28
CA ASP A 131 6.64 9.64 -12.58
C ASP A 131 5.44 9.85 -13.52
N PRO A 132 5.59 10.70 -14.56
CA PRO A 132 4.55 10.91 -15.56
C PRO A 132 4.11 9.64 -16.30
N ASN A 133 4.95 8.59 -16.33
CA ASN A 133 4.62 7.33 -16.98
C ASN A 133 3.81 6.39 -16.09
N ALA A 134 3.70 6.67 -14.79
CA ALA A 134 3.10 5.73 -13.84
C ALA A 134 1.67 5.33 -14.23
N SER A 135 0.84 6.27 -14.71
CA SER A 135 -0.52 5.96 -15.17
C SER A 135 -0.52 4.97 -16.34
N ARG A 136 0.32 5.22 -17.35
CA ARG A 136 0.46 4.32 -18.51
C ARG A 136 0.94 2.94 -18.08
N LEU A 137 1.91 2.86 -17.17
CA LEU A 137 2.43 1.58 -16.66
C LEU A 137 1.39 0.80 -15.88
N VAL A 138 0.53 1.48 -15.11
CA VAL A 138 -0.60 0.86 -14.43
C VAL A 138 -1.61 0.33 -15.45
N ASP A 139 -1.96 1.11 -16.47
CA ASP A 139 -2.92 0.69 -17.51
C ASP A 139 -2.38 -0.51 -18.32
N GLU A 140 -1.12 -0.48 -18.76
CA GLU A 140 -0.45 -1.61 -19.43
C GLU A 140 -0.37 -2.85 -18.53
N GLY A 141 -0.12 -2.64 -17.24
CA GLY A 141 -0.13 -3.69 -16.23
C GLY A 141 -1.50 -4.34 -16.09
N ILE A 142 -2.58 -3.55 -16.13
CA ILE A 142 -3.96 -4.05 -16.10
C ILE A 142 -4.27 -4.85 -17.36
N GLU A 143 -3.88 -4.35 -18.53
CA GLU A 143 -4.08 -5.05 -19.81
C GLU A 143 -3.37 -6.42 -19.84
N THR A 144 -2.18 -6.49 -19.24
CA THR A 144 -1.35 -7.70 -19.27
C THR A 144 -1.69 -8.70 -18.15
N ASN A 145 -2.01 -8.21 -16.95
CA ASN A 145 -2.17 -9.05 -15.75
C ASN A 145 -3.63 -9.15 -15.25
N GLY A 146 -4.53 -8.36 -15.83
CA GLY A 146 -5.89 -8.21 -15.32
C GLY A 146 -5.97 -7.24 -14.14
N SER A 147 -7.18 -7.18 -13.56
CA SER A 147 -7.53 -6.28 -12.47
C SER A 147 -7.95 -7.07 -11.23
N ASN A 148 -7.47 -6.66 -10.05
CA ASN A 148 -7.96 -7.16 -8.77
C ASN A 148 -9.30 -6.51 -8.35
N LEU A 149 -9.83 -5.55 -9.11
CA LEU A 149 -11.10 -4.90 -8.81
C LEU A 149 -12.27 -5.78 -9.30
N SER A 150 -12.87 -6.55 -8.38
CA SER A 150 -14.01 -7.42 -8.70
C SER A 150 -15.36 -6.68 -8.77
N GLY A 151 -15.43 -5.43 -8.34
CA GLY A 151 -16.64 -4.62 -8.36
C GLY A 151 -16.44 -3.21 -7.83
N VAL A 152 -17.30 -2.27 -8.22
CA VAL A 152 -17.31 -0.89 -7.74
C VAL A 152 -18.74 -0.47 -7.41
N THR A 153 -18.92 0.27 -6.33
CA THR A 153 -20.19 0.96 -6.07
C THR A 153 -20.17 2.29 -6.84
N ALA A 154 -20.98 2.38 -7.89
CA ALA A 154 -21.13 3.58 -8.71
C ALA A 154 -22.61 3.84 -9.03
N ASN A 155 -22.97 5.09 -9.31
CA ASN A 155 -24.30 5.42 -9.80
C ASN A 155 -24.42 4.99 -11.27
N CYS A 156 -25.11 3.88 -11.51
CA CYS A 156 -25.37 3.35 -12.85
C CYS A 156 -26.87 3.03 -13.02
N SER A 157 -27.42 3.33 -14.19
CA SER A 157 -28.79 2.99 -14.59
C SER A 157 -28.78 2.36 -15.97
N TRP A 158 -29.64 1.36 -16.20
CA TRP A 158 -29.87 0.77 -17.52
C TRP A 158 -31.36 0.66 -17.79
N SER A 159 -31.75 0.68 -19.06
CA SER A 159 -33.13 0.48 -19.52
C SER A 159 -33.14 -0.50 -20.70
N GLU A 160 -34.12 -1.39 -20.72
CA GLU A 160 -34.29 -2.35 -21.81
C GLU A 160 -35.10 -1.70 -22.95
N ASN A 161 -34.52 -1.63 -24.15
CA ASN A 161 -35.28 -1.21 -25.34
C ASN A 161 -36.05 -2.42 -25.85
N ILE A 162 -37.32 -2.52 -25.50
CA ILE A 162 -38.24 -3.46 -26.13
C ILE A 162 -38.65 -2.84 -27.48
N GLU A 163 -37.99 -3.27 -28.57
CA GLU A 163 -38.48 -3.01 -29.92
C GLU A 163 -39.78 -3.80 -30.11
N ASN A 164 -40.92 -3.08 -30.05
CA ASN A 164 -42.20 -3.64 -30.45
C ASN A 164 -42.17 -3.83 -31.98
N GLY A 165 -42.16 -5.08 -32.42
CA GLY A 165 -42.29 -5.47 -33.83
C GLY A 165 -43.68 -5.22 -34.42
#